data_AF-A0A354LZA9-F1
#
_entry.id   AF-A0A354LZA9-F1
#
_cell.length_a   1.000
_cell.length_b   1.000
_cell.length_c   1.000
_cell.angle_alpha   90.00
_cell.angle_beta   90.00
_cell.angle_gamma   90.00
#
_symmetry.space_group_name_H-M   'P 1'
#
loop_
_entity.id
_entity.type
_entity.pdbx_description
1 polymer ?
#
loop_
_entity_poly.entity_id
_entity_poly.type
_entity_poly.pdbx_seq_one_letter_code
_entity_poly.pdbx_strand_id
1 'polypeptide(L)'
;ALFLITNICTETITNNAAAALTFPIALSLSTELGVDPMPFFITICVAASASFSIPIGYQTNLIVQSVGGYKFKDFLKIGLPLNLIIFILSIILIPLIWEFTPIK
;
A
#
# COMPACT_ATOMS: atom_id res chain seq x y z
N ALA A 1 -2.69 -9.94 4.03
CA ALA A 1 -2.10 -10.30 2.72
C ALA A 1 -2.27 -9.18 1.68
N LEU A 2 -3.49 -8.66 1.48
CA LEU A 2 -3.80 -7.62 0.49
C LEU A 2 -2.86 -6.40 0.55
N PHE A 3 -2.58 -5.87 1.75
CA PHE A 3 -1.64 -4.76 1.92
C PHE A 3 -0.27 -5.07 1.33
N LEU A 4 0.33 -6.23 1.65
CA LEU A 4 1.67 -6.59 1.21
C LEU A 4 1.73 -6.74 -0.31
N ILE A 5 0.70 -7.35 -0.92
CA ILE A 5 0.60 -7.49 -2.37
C ILE A 5 0.56 -6.09 -3.01
N THR A 6 -0.29 -5.21 -2.50
CA THR A 6 -0.43 -3.84 -3.00
C THR A 6 0.87 -3.05 -2.82
N ASN A 7 1.54 -3.20 -1.68
CA ASN A 7 2.80 -2.53 -1.39
C ASN A 7 3.92 -3.01 -2.33
N ILE A 8 4.07 -4.32 -2.54
CA ILE A 8 5.06 -4.84 -3.49
C ILE A 8 4.77 -4.35 -4.91
N CYS A 9 3.50 -4.34 -5.32
CA CYS A 9 3.11 -3.77 -6.61
C CYS A 9 3.49 -2.29 -6.70
N THR A 10 3.15 -1.47 -5.70
CA THR A 10 3.41 -0.02 -5.72
C THR A 10 4.88 0.37 -5.67
N GLU A 11 5.73 -0.55 -5.21
CA GLU A 11 7.18 -0.37 -5.22
C GLU A 11 7.77 -0.71 -6.61
N THR A 12 7.04 -1.45 -7.45
CA THR A 12 7.49 -1.89 -8.78
C THR A 12 6.87 -1.08 -9.92
N ILE A 13 5.64 -0.59 -9.75
CA ILE A 13 4.88 0.23 -10.71
C ILE A 13 4.36 1.51 -10.06
N THR A 14 3.61 2.34 -10.79
CA THR A 14 3.04 3.57 -10.22
C THR A 14 1.93 3.26 -9.21
N ASN A 15 1.78 4.11 -8.18
CA ASN A 15 0.78 3.95 -7.12
C ASN A 15 -0.64 3.75 -7.65
N ASN A 16 -1.04 4.55 -8.65
CA ASN A 16 -2.36 4.46 -9.26
C ASN A 16 -2.55 3.13 -10.01
N ALA A 17 -1.52 2.63 -10.69
CA ALA A 17 -1.59 1.34 -11.37
C ALA A 17 -1.65 0.17 -10.38
N ALA A 18 -0.90 0.23 -9.27
CA ALA A 18 -0.95 -0.77 -8.21
C ALA A 18 -2.34 -0.84 -7.55
N ALA A 19 -2.94 0.32 -7.27
CA ALA A 19 -4.30 0.40 -6.73
C ALA A 19 -5.34 -0.16 -7.73
N ALA A 20 -5.26 0.21 -9.00
CA ALA A 20 -6.17 -0.29 -10.04
C ALA A 20 -6.06 -1.82 -10.22
N LEU A 21 -4.84 -2.37 -10.11
CA LEU A 21 -4.59 -3.81 -10.24
C LEU A 21 -5.13 -4.61 -9.05
N THR A 22 -5.03 -4.07 -7.83
CA THR A 22 -5.44 -4.77 -6.60
C THR A 22 -6.91 -4.56 -6.23
N PHE A 23 -7.54 -3.51 -6.75
CA PHE A 23 -8.97 -3.24 -6.57
C PHE A 23 -9.91 -4.42 -6.90
N PRO A 24 -9.83 -5.09 -8.07
CA PRO A 24 -10.71 -6.22 -8.38
C PRO A 24 -10.52 -7.41 -7.45
N ILE A 25 -9.30 -7.58 -6.89
CA ILE A 25 -8.99 -8.62 -5.92
C ILE A 25 -9.69 -8.30 -4.59
N ALA A 26 -9.60 -7.05 -4.12
CA ALA A 26 -10.29 -6.60 -2.91
C ALA A 26 -11.81 -6.72 -3.01
N LEU A 27 -12.40 -6.33 -4.15
CA LEU A 27 -13.84 -6.42 -4.37
C LEU A 27 -14.32 -7.88 -4.39
N SER A 28 -13.57 -8.77 -5.04
CA SER A 28 -13.87 -10.20 -5.04
C SER A 28 -13.81 -10.78 -3.62
N LEU A 29 -12.77 -10.42 -2.85
CA LEU A 29 -12.59 -10.87 -1.46
C LEU A 29 -13.71 -10.39 -0.55
N SER A 30 -14.11 -9.11 -0.63
CA SER A 30 -15.20 -8.58 0.20
C SER A 30 -16.53 -9.26 -0.12
N THR A 31 -16.77 -9.56 -1.41
CA THR A 31 -17.97 -10.26 -1.88
C THR A 31 -18.00 -11.71 -1.39
N GLU A 32 -16.89 -12.43 -1.49
CA GLU A 32 -16.76 -13.82 -1.03
C GLU A 32 -16.91 -13.94 0.50
N LEU A 33 -16.38 -12.96 1.23
CA LEU A 33 -16.51 -12.88 2.69
C LEU A 33 -17.86 -12.30 3.16
N GLY A 34 -18.65 -11.72 2.25
CA GLY A 34 -19.95 -11.10 2.56
C GLY A 34 -19.85 -9.89 3.49
N VAL A 35 -18.73 -9.16 3.47
CA VAL A 35 -18.47 -8.00 4.34
C VAL A 35 -18.30 -6.71 3.51
N ASP A 36 -18.49 -5.56 4.15
CA ASP A 36 -18.32 -4.24 3.53
C ASP A 36 -16.96 -4.15 2.80
N PRO A 37 -16.93 -3.75 1.51
CA PRO A 37 -15.67 -3.54 0.77
C PRO A 37 -14.83 -2.36 1.28
N MET A 38 -15.41 -1.41 2.02
CA MET A 38 -14.76 -0.17 2.47
C MET A 38 -13.39 -0.40 3.14
N PRO A 39 -13.22 -1.32 4.12
CA PRO A 39 -11.94 -1.55 4.78
C PRO A 39 -10.85 -2.07 3.82
N PHE A 40 -11.23 -2.87 2.81
CA PHE A 40 -10.29 -3.37 1.80
C PHE A 40 -9.82 -2.26 0.87
N PHE A 41 -10.71 -1.36 0.46
CA PHE A 41 -10.37 -0.24 -0.39
C PHE A 41 -9.45 0.76 0.33
N ILE A 42 -9.74 1.07 1.59
CA ILE A 42 -8.84 1.90 2.41
C ILE A 42 -7.48 1.21 2.57
N THR A 43 -7.45 -0.10 2.78
CA THR A 43 -6.19 -0.87 2.84
C THR A 43 -5.37 -0.70 1.57
N ILE A 44 -5.99 -0.77 0.39
CA ILE A 44 -5.32 -0.55 -0.90
C ILE A 44 -4.78 0.89 -0.99
N CYS A 45 -5.61 1.88 -0.68
CA CYS A 45 -5.21 3.29 -0.76
C CYS A 45 -3.99 3.60 0.11
N VAL A 46 -3.96 3.07 1.34
CA VAL A 46 -2.82 3.25 2.25
C VAL A 46 -1.60 2.46 1.75
N ALA A 47 -1.77 1.21 1.35
CA ALA A 47 -0.68 0.36 0.87
C ALA A 47 -0.01 0.89 -0.41
N ALA A 48 -0.82 1.39 -1.36
CA ALA A 48 -0.35 2.01 -2.59
C ALA A 48 0.34 3.37 -2.35
N SER A 49 0.02 4.05 -1.24
CA SER A 49 0.71 5.30 -0.87
C SER A 49 2.03 5.06 -0.14
N ALA A 50 2.23 3.88 0.45
CA ALA A 50 3.43 3.49 1.19
C ALA A 50 4.57 3.04 0.25
N SER A 51 4.95 3.87 -0.72
CA SER A 51 6.05 3.63 -1.66
C SER A 51 7.34 4.29 -1.16
N PHE A 52 7.94 3.71 -0.12
CA PHE A 52 9.13 4.28 0.54
C PHE A 52 10.42 3.53 0.22
N SER A 53 10.35 2.27 -0.19
CA SER A 53 11.50 1.37 -0.28
C SER A 53 12.24 1.46 -1.62
N ILE A 54 11.51 1.71 -2.71
CA ILE A 54 12.02 1.74 -4.08
C ILE A 54 11.77 3.13 -4.69
N PRO A 55 12.83 3.83 -5.13
CA PRO A 55 12.68 5.18 -5.64
C PRO A 55 11.95 5.24 -6.99
N ILE A 56 11.92 4.14 -7.76
CA ILE A 56 11.34 4.07 -9.11
C ILE A 56 9.81 4.24 -9.09
N GLY A 57 9.14 3.74 -8.05
CA GLY A 57 7.67 3.75 -7.95
C GLY A 57 7.07 5.15 -7.78
N TYR A 58 7.87 6.15 -7.38
CA TYR A 58 7.38 7.48 -7.04
C TYR A 58 8.28 8.62 -7.54
N GLN A 59 7.69 9.52 -8.35
CA GLN A 59 8.41 10.62 -9.01
C GLN A 59 9.23 11.47 -8.03
N THR A 60 8.69 11.73 -6.85
CA THR A 60 9.34 12.56 -5.83
C THR A 60 10.59 11.89 -5.26
N ASN A 61 10.57 10.55 -5.12
CA ASN A 61 11.73 9.79 -4.67
C ASN A 61 12.85 9.82 -5.72
N LEU A 62 12.51 9.80 -7.02
CA LEU A 62 13.48 9.97 -8.12
C LEU A 62 14.14 11.35 -8.13
N ILE A 63 13.39 12.41 -7.83
CA ILE A 63 13.94 13.77 -7.73
C ILE A 63 14.95 13.84 -6.59
N VAL A 64 14.61 13.31 -5.41
CA VAL A 64 15.52 13.32 -4.26
C VAL A 64 16.73 12.40 -4.48
N GLN A 65 16.55 11.27 -5.18
CA GLN A 65 17.65 10.40 -5.56
C GLN A 65 18.65 11.12 -6.47
N SER A 66 18.16 11.81 -7.50
CA SER A 66 19.02 12.50 -8.48
C SER A 66 19.66 13.76 -7.92
N VAL A 67 18.88 14.64 -7.27
CA VAL A 67 19.37 15.94 -6.77
C VAL A 67 20.05 15.82 -5.41
N GLY A 68 19.59 14.93 -4.54
CA GLY A 68 20.11 14.73 -3.18
C GLY A 68 21.27 13.74 -3.09
N GLY A 69 21.63 13.07 -4.19
CA GLY A 69 22.75 12.10 -4.22
C GLY A 69 22.51 10.81 -3.43
N TYR A 70 21.25 10.50 -3.11
CA TYR A 70 20.88 9.27 -2.40
C TYR A 70 21.07 8.04 -3.30
N LYS A 71 21.51 6.92 -2.72
CA LYS A 71 21.62 5.65 -3.41
C LYS A 71 20.38 4.80 -3.19
N PHE A 72 20.13 3.86 -4.08
CA PHE A 72 19.03 2.88 -3.94
C PHE A 72 19.02 2.17 -2.56
N LYS A 73 20.20 1.86 -2.02
CA LYS A 73 20.33 1.24 -0.69
C LYS A 73 19.85 2.13 0.46
N ASP A 74 19.92 3.46 0.31
CA ASP A 74 19.48 4.39 1.35
C ASP A 74 17.95 4.38 1.47
N PHE A 75 17.25 4.30 0.34
CA PHE A 75 15.80 4.11 0.29
C PHE A 75 15.38 2.77 0.88
N LEU A 76 16.03 1.67 0.52
CA LEU A 76 15.71 0.37 1.13
C LEU A 76 15.93 0.35 2.65
N LYS A 77 17.01 0.98 3.13
CA LYS A 77 17.37 0.97 4.55
C LYS A 77 16.36 1.70 5.43
N ILE A 78 15.79 2.81 4.93
CA ILE A 78 14.83 3.64 5.69
C ILE A 78 13.39 3.30 5.34
N GLY A 79 13.12 3.03 4.06
CA GLY A 79 11.79 2.74 3.54
C GLY A 79 11.23 1.41 4.01
N LEU A 80 12.05 0.36 4.10
CA LEU A 80 11.55 -0.96 4.52
C LEU A 80 11.03 -0.95 5.99
N PRO A 81 11.75 -0.38 6.98
CA PRO A 81 11.19 -0.16 8.31
C PRO A 81 9.92 0.69 8.31
N LEU A 82 9.85 1.72 7.46
CA LEU A 82 8.68 2.62 7.40
C LEU A 82 7.46 1.90 6.82
N ASN A 83 7.63 1.12 5.75
CA ASN A 83 6.58 0.26 5.19
C ASN A 83 6.05 -0.72 6.23
N LEU A 84 6.93 -1.29 7.05
CA LEU A 84 6.54 -2.21 8.13
C LEU A 84 5.70 -1.50 9.21
N ILE A 85 6.10 -0.28 9.60
CA ILE A 85 5.33 0.54 10.55
C ILE A 85 3.93 0.83 10.00
N ILE A 86 3.83 1.29 8.74
CA ILE A 86 2.54 1.56 8.10
C ILE A 86 1.71 0.29 7.97
N PHE A 87 2.32 -0.85 7.67
CA PHE A 87 1.64 -2.14 7.62
C PHE A 87 1.01 -2.51 8.97
N ILE A 88 1.78 -2.40 10.06
CA ILE A 88 1.27 -2.69 11.42
C ILE A 88 0.15 -1.72 11.79
N LEU A 89 0.34 -0.42 11.56
CA LEU A 89 -0.69 0.59 11.82
C LEU A 89 -1.95 0.35 10.99
N SER A 90 -1.82 -0.05 9.74
CA SER A 90 -2.96 -0.34 8.86
C SER A 90 -3.75 -1.55 9.34
N ILE A 91 -3.07 -2.61 9.77
CA ILE A 91 -3.73 -3.79 10.34
C ILE A 91 -4.53 -3.45 11.60
N ILE A 92 -4.06 -2.51 12.41
CA ILE A 92 -4.70 -2.16 13.68
C ILE A 92 -5.82 -1.13 13.45
N LEU A 93 -5.51 -0.04 12.75
CA LEU A 93 -6.40 1.12 12.64
C LEU A 93 -7.54 0.93 11.64
N ILE A 94 -7.29 0.23 10.52
CA ILE A 94 -8.32 0.08 9.48
C ILE A 94 -9.54 -0.68 10.02
N PRO A 95 -9.41 -1.85 10.68
CA PRO A 95 -10.57 -2.53 11.25
C PRO A 95 -11.26 -1.75 12.38
N LEU A 96 -10.53 -0.90 13.11
CA LEU A 96 -11.07 -0.08 14.20
C LEU A 96 -11.93 1.10 13.69
N ILE A 97 -11.58 1.66 12.52
CA ILE A 97 -12.28 2.81 11.94
C ILE A 97 -13.33 2.34 10.92
N TRP A 98 -12.99 1.33 10.13
CA TRP A 98 -13.83 0.67 9.13
C TRP A 98 -13.99 -0.79 9.50
N GLU A 99 -15.06 -1.08 10.25
CA GLU A 99 -15.38 -2.43 10.67
C GLU A 99 -15.71 -3.32 9.47
N PHE A 100 -15.34 -4.60 9.55
CA PHE A 100 -15.73 -5.62 8.56
C PHE A 100 -17.16 -6.08 8.82
N THR A 101 -18.13 -5.18 8.71
CA THR A 101 -19.54 -5.50 8.93
C THR A 101 -20.09 -6.32 7.77
N PRO A 102 -20.96 -7.31 8.01
CA PRO A 102 -21.66 -8.02 6.94
C PRO A 102 -22.45 -7.07 6.04
N ILE A 103 -22.44 -7.31 4.74
CA ILE A 103 -23.27 -6.57 3.78
C ILE A 103 -24.73 -6.92 4.08
N LYS A 104 -25.55 -5.91 4.41
CA LYS A 104 -27.00 -6.05 4.60
C LYS A 104 -27.74 -6.24 3.29
#